data_AF-A0A8S3DSW7-F1
#
_entry.id   AF-A0A8S3DSW7-F1
#
_cell.length_a   1.000
_cell.length_b   1.000
_cell.length_c   1.000
_cell.angle_alpha   90.00
_cell.angle_beta   90.00
_cell.angle_gamma   90.00
#
_symmetry.space_group_name_H-M   'P 1'
#
loop_
_entity.id
_entity.type
_entity.pdbx_description
1 polymer ?
#
loop_
_entity_poly.entity_id
_entity_poly.type
_entity_poly.pdbx_seq_one_letter_code
_entity_poly.pdbx_strand_id
1 'polypeptide(L)'
;GLKNTKVVIACVSDEYTLSEICRNEFLFAKNTLRLPVVLGIFGMGDKWRTTEVGMCSLTCPQVNFQFENPAAFEDIYETIQSNLPKRPSSAKEIALNAIKTTAAEEKTTAAYQELFELTQRKFLRVTSGFADTMNARAYPRLFTLDFVSENEKSAQELARIELATEMNAQRQQENDQDRDLEAERQRDEQLAREQKEIEHADDERKEKEAPKTKVKKLCIRTLCENEENWHTAGSPFEISEQIIIQNSALYLSRIMLLLKQSDLPLEILTSKEGEIELRKINEISNSTTIEVKDSYAYLRRCIMDCDLEEKYSGLKQCLMPSGKVLWLCEQHQKQPRVVLVTGSLGGSYNHPQAEEKSEIVKALVKLNERIANNELPPPTLKISNIESARRPSTDRKSHSSRHRSHRLSQQDFLMVKSQRQSILL
;
A
#
# COMPACT_ATOMS: atom_id res chain seq x y z
N GLY A 1 26.09 0.79 -1.74
CA GLY A 1 27.09 -0.24 -1.41
C GLY A 1 26.59 -1.62 -1.76
N LEU A 2 25.80 -2.23 -0.87
CA LEU A 2 25.41 -3.65 -0.92
C LEU A 2 24.76 -4.13 -2.22
N LYS A 3 24.03 -3.28 -2.96
CA LYS A 3 23.37 -3.67 -4.23
C LYS A 3 24.34 -4.18 -5.30
N ASN A 4 25.57 -3.68 -5.35
CA ASN A 4 26.57 -4.06 -6.37
C ASN A 4 27.61 -5.05 -5.81
N THR A 5 27.40 -5.55 -4.60
CA THR A 5 28.35 -6.39 -3.88
C THR A 5 28.12 -7.85 -4.22
N LYS A 6 29.21 -8.61 -4.45
CA LYS A 6 29.16 -10.05 -4.74
C LYS A 6 29.36 -10.92 -3.51
N VAL A 7 30.14 -10.44 -2.54
CA VAL A 7 30.47 -11.09 -1.27
C VAL A 7 30.57 -9.99 -0.23
N VAL A 8 30.01 -10.21 0.96
CA VAL A 8 30.10 -9.30 2.10
C VAL A 8 31.12 -9.85 3.08
N ILE A 9 32.02 -8.98 3.54
CA ILE A 9 32.93 -9.30 4.64
C ILE A 9 32.40 -8.57 5.88
N ALA A 10 32.03 -9.33 6.91
CA ALA A 10 31.57 -8.78 8.17
C ALA A 10 32.68 -8.92 9.22
N CYS A 11 33.24 -7.78 9.65
CA CYS A 11 34.23 -7.72 10.73
C CYS A 11 33.48 -7.71 12.07
N VAL A 12 33.19 -8.89 12.60
CA VAL A 12 32.33 -9.05 13.78
C VAL A 12 33.15 -9.00 15.07
N SER A 13 32.72 -8.15 15.99
CA SER A 13 33.17 -8.07 17.38
C SER A 13 31.96 -7.84 18.29
N ASP A 14 32.17 -7.80 19.61
CA ASP A 14 31.11 -7.41 20.55
C ASP A 14 30.56 -6.01 20.22
N GLU A 15 31.44 -5.04 19.94
CA GLU A 15 31.08 -3.67 19.56
C GLU A 15 30.29 -3.61 18.25
N TYR A 16 30.66 -4.43 17.26
CA TYR A 16 29.92 -4.55 16.00
C TYR A 16 28.46 -4.92 16.26
N THR A 17 28.22 -5.88 17.16
CA THR A 17 26.85 -6.35 17.46
C THR A 17 26.02 -5.40 18.32
N LEU A 18 26.68 -4.50 19.06
CA LEU A 18 26.03 -3.42 19.79
C LEU A 18 25.55 -2.29 18.87
N SER A 19 26.21 -2.10 17.71
CA SER A 19 25.78 -1.14 16.70
C SER A 19 24.55 -1.64 15.94
N GLU A 20 23.43 -0.93 16.09
CA GLU A 20 22.18 -1.24 15.38
C GLU A 20 22.34 -1.14 13.86
N ILE A 21 23.14 -0.18 13.38
CA ILE A 21 23.41 -0.01 11.94
C ILE A 21 24.13 -1.25 11.41
N CYS A 22 25.20 -1.68 12.06
CA CYS A 22 25.98 -2.86 11.65
C CYS A 22 25.13 -4.14 11.67
N ARG A 23 24.32 -4.33 12.72
CA ARG A 23 23.38 -5.45 12.83
C ARG A 23 22.38 -5.45 11.68
N ASN A 24 21.74 -4.31 11.39
CA ASN A 24 20.74 -4.21 10.34
C ASN A 24 21.36 -4.42 8.94
N GLU A 25 22.56 -3.91 8.69
CA GLU A 25 23.28 -4.15 7.44
C GLU A 25 23.65 -5.63 7.25
N PHE A 26 24.14 -6.28 8.31
CA PHE A 26 24.44 -7.71 8.28
C PHE A 26 23.20 -8.55 7.96
N LEU A 27 22.10 -8.30 8.68
CA LEU A 27 20.84 -9.03 8.48
C LEU A 27 20.26 -8.78 7.10
N PHE A 28 20.32 -7.54 6.61
CA PHE A 28 19.86 -7.21 5.26
C PHE A 28 20.70 -7.93 4.19
N ALA A 29 22.03 -7.93 4.32
CA ALA A 29 22.92 -8.64 3.40
C ALA A 29 22.65 -10.15 3.39
N LYS A 30 22.52 -10.77 4.56
CA LYS A 30 22.39 -12.23 4.71
C LYS A 30 20.97 -12.74 4.42
N ASN A 31 19.94 -12.11 4.98
CA ASN A 31 18.57 -12.62 4.94
C ASN A 31 17.80 -12.08 3.74
N THR A 32 17.96 -10.79 3.43
CA THR A 32 17.21 -10.14 2.34
C THR A 32 17.91 -10.33 1.01
N LEU A 33 19.18 -9.93 0.90
CA LEU A 33 19.93 -10.01 -0.36
C LEU A 33 20.53 -11.40 -0.62
N ARG A 34 20.61 -12.25 0.42
CA ARG A 34 21.20 -13.60 0.36
C ARG A 34 22.62 -13.60 -0.24
N LEU A 35 23.37 -12.54 0.02
CA LEU A 35 24.77 -12.46 -0.40
C LEU A 35 25.60 -13.47 0.39
N PRO A 36 26.63 -14.09 -0.23
CA PRO A 36 27.64 -14.82 0.52
C PRO A 36 28.30 -13.88 1.53
N VAL A 37 28.36 -14.31 2.80
CA VAL A 37 28.96 -13.53 3.89
C VAL A 37 30.13 -14.31 4.47
N VAL A 38 31.29 -13.67 4.56
CA VAL A 38 32.49 -14.18 5.23
C VAL A 38 32.70 -13.37 6.51
N LEU A 39 32.91 -14.04 7.65
CA LEU A 39 33.14 -13.37 8.92
C LEU A 39 34.65 -13.23 9.18
N GLY A 40 35.09 -12.02 9.49
CA GLY A 40 36.35 -11.80 10.20
C GLY A 40 36.04 -11.55 11.67
N ILE A 41 36.52 -12.38 12.59
CA ILE A 41 36.25 -12.25 14.03
C ILE A 41 37.32 -11.39 14.67
N PHE A 42 36.94 -10.24 15.23
CA PHE A 42 37.83 -9.26 15.84
C PHE A 42 37.53 -9.04 17.32
N GLY A 43 38.54 -8.55 18.06
CA GLY A 43 38.44 -8.26 19.49
C GLY A 43 38.56 -9.49 20.37
N MET A 44 38.61 -9.30 21.69
CA MET A 44 38.79 -10.40 22.67
C MET A 44 37.47 -10.94 23.22
N GLY A 45 36.35 -10.30 22.88
CA GLY A 45 35.01 -10.65 23.35
C GLY A 45 34.37 -11.80 22.59
N ASP A 46 33.43 -12.48 23.25
CA ASP A 46 32.67 -13.60 22.67
C ASP A 46 31.14 -13.45 22.84
N LYS A 47 30.69 -12.29 23.35
CA LYS A 47 29.27 -12.02 23.60
C LYS A 47 28.48 -11.96 22.30
N TRP A 48 29.12 -11.49 21.22
CA TRP A 48 28.53 -11.41 19.88
C TRP A 48 27.92 -12.73 19.41
N ARG A 49 28.45 -13.89 19.83
CA ARG A 49 27.91 -15.22 19.46
C ARG A 49 26.49 -15.44 19.93
N THR A 50 26.11 -14.84 21.06
CA THR A 50 24.76 -14.96 21.65
C THR A 50 23.74 -13.99 21.04
N THR A 51 24.21 -13.08 20.19
CA THR A 51 23.35 -12.08 19.53
C THR A 51 22.70 -12.65 18.28
N GLU A 52 21.74 -11.93 17.72
CA GLU A 52 21.10 -12.28 16.45
C GLU A 52 22.12 -12.43 15.30
N VAL A 53 23.14 -11.56 15.25
CA VAL A 53 24.24 -11.68 14.28
C VAL A 53 24.97 -13.00 14.46
N GLY A 54 25.33 -13.36 15.69
CA GLY A 54 25.96 -14.63 16.03
C GLY A 54 25.15 -15.83 15.55
N MET A 55 23.85 -15.85 15.85
CA MET A 55 22.94 -16.92 15.44
C MET A 55 22.78 -17.04 13.91
N CYS A 56 22.64 -15.92 13.21
CA CYS A 56 22.55 -15.91 11.74
C CYS A 56 23.88 -16.27 11.06
N SER A 57 24.99 -16.15 11.77
CA SER A 57 26.34 -16.37 11.24
C SER A 57 26.85 -17.82 11.33
N LEU A 58 26.07 -18.72 11.94
CA LEU A 58 26.45 -20.14 12.14
C LEU A 58 26.76 -20.90 10.83
N THR A 59 26.23 -20.43 9.71
CA THR A 59 26.45 -21.02 8.38
C THR A 59 27.49 -20.29 7.54
N CYS A 60 28.08 -19.21 8.08
CA CYS A 60 29.04 -18.39 7.37
C CYS A 60 30.46 -18.87 7.68
N PRO A 61 31.36 -18.95 6.67
CA PRO A 61 32.77 -19.23 6.94
C PRO A 61 33.37 -18.10 7.78
N GLN A 62 34.26 -18.47 8.71
CA GLN A 62 34.82 -17.57 9.72
C GLN A 62 36.34 -17.63 9.67
N VAL A 63 36.98 -16.46 9.75
CA VAL A 63 38.43 -16.31 9.91
C VAL A 63 38.69 -15.53 11.18
N ASN A 64 39.53 -16.10 12.06
CA ASN A 64 39.78 -15.55 13.38
C ASN A 64 40.97 -14.57 13.34
N PHE A 65 40.73 -13.32 13.74
CA PHE A 65 41.73 -12.24 13.88
C PHE A 65 41.96 -11.83 15.34
N GLN A 66 41.45 -12.60 16.32
CA GLN A 66 41.58 -12.30 17.75
C GLN A 66 43.01 -12.53 18.27
N PHE A 67 43.76 -13.41 17.60
CA PHE A 67 45.15 -13.71 17.91
C PHE A 67 46.05 -13.37 16.72
N GLU A 68 47.32 -13.11 16.99
CA GLU A 68 48.31 -12.87 15.94
C GLU A 68 48.47 -14.13 15.08
N ASN A 69 47.87 -14.10 13.89
CA ASN A 69 47.92 -15.16 12.90
C ASN A 69 48.43 -14.56 11.58
N PRO A 70 49.71 -14.77 11.22
CA PRO A 70 50.27 -14.27 9.97
C PRO A 70 49.53 -14.77 8.71
N ALA A 71 48.83 -15.91 8.79
CA ALA A 71 48.07 -16.48 7.69
C ALA A 71 46.62 -15.97 7.59
N ALA A 72 46.09 -15.25 8.58
CA ALA A 72 44.67 -14.87 8.60
C ALA A 72 44.24 -14.03 7.38
N PHE A 73 45.14 -13.21 6.84
CA PHE A 73 44.87 -12.44 5.62
C PHE A 73 44.81 -13.32 4.37
N GLU A 74 45.60 -14.39 4.31
CA GLU A 74 45.54 -15.34 3.21
C GLU A 74 44.29 -16.23 3.34
N ASP A 75 43.99 -16.70 4.56
CA ASP A 75 42.80 -17.51 4.85
C ASP A 75 41.50 -16.77 4.47
N ILE A 76 41.39 -15.48 4.80
CA ILE A 76 40.20 -14.69 4.42
C ILE A 76 40.16 -14.46 2.91
N TYR A 77 41.31 -14.26 2.27
CA TYR A 77 41.40 -14.09 0.82
C TYR A 77 40.93 -15.36 0.08
N GLU A 78 41.44 -16.52 0.45
CA GLU A 78 41.02 -17.82 -0.10
C GLU A 78 39.54 -18.11 0.17
N THR A 79 39.06 -17.77 1.37
CA THR A 79 37.65 -17.90 1.74
C THR A 79 36.76 -17.01 0.87
N ILE A 80 37.18 -15.78 0.60
CA ILE A 80 36.45 -14.88 -0.32
C ILE A 80 36.48 -15.44 -1.73
N GLN A 81 37.64 -15.89 -2.23
CA GLN A 81 37.76 -16.45 -3.58
C GLN A 81 36.87 -17.68 -3.79
N SER A 82 36.80 -18.57 -2.80
CA SER A 82 35.96 -19.77 -2.87
C SER A 82 34.46 -19.46 -2.80
N ASN A 83 34.08 -18.34 -2.17
CA ASN A 83 32.69 -17.87 -2.05
C ASN A 83 32.27 -16.85 -3.12
N LEU A 84 33.22 -16.36 -3.93
CA LEU A 84 32.89 -15.51 -5.07
C LEU A 84 32.06 -16.32 -6.08
N PRO A 85 31.02 -15.71 -6.67
CA PRO A 85 30.29 -16.34 -7.76
C PRO A 85 31.28 -16.68 -8.88
N LYS A 86 31.49 -17.98 -9.14
CA LYS A 86 32.39 -18.43 -10.21
C LYS A 86 31.94 -17.80 -11.52
N ARG A 87 32.87 -17.11 -12.20
CA ARG A 87 32.57 -16.49 -13.49
C ARG A 87 32.15 -17.62 -14.45
N PRO A 88 30.96 -17.55 -15.06
CA PRO A 88 30.50 -18.60 -15.96
C PRO A 88 31.52 -18.79 -17.09
N SER A 89 32.05 -20.00 -17.20
CA SER A 89 33.20 -20.32 -18.06
C SER A 89 32.78 -20.64 -19.50
N SER A 90 31.47 -20.83 -19.73
CA SER A 90 30.91 -21.09 -21.06
C SER A 90 29.73 -20.17 -21.37
N ALA A 91 29.57 -19.79 -22.66
CA ALA A 91 28.44 -18.99 -23.13
C ALA A 91 27.07 -19.61 -22.80
N LYS A 92 26.99 -20.94 -22.72
CA LYS A 92 25.79 -21.68 -22.34
C LYS A 92 25.47 -21.53 -20.85
N GLU A 93 26.50 -21.44 -20.02
CA GLU A 93 26.40 -21.18 -18.58
C GLU A 93 26.10 -19.70 -18.29
N ILE A 94 26.58 -18.77 -19.13
CA ILE A 94 26.18 -17.36 -19.10
C ILE A 94 24.68 -17.22 -19.35
N ALA A 95 24.13 -17.88 -20.38
CA ALA A 95 22.71 -17.84 -20.68
C ALA A 95 21.86 -18.47 -19.57
N LEU A 96 22.29 -19.63 -19.05
CA LEU A 96 21.57 -20.30 -17.95
C LEU A 96 21.64 -19.52 -16.63
N ASN A 97 22.79 -18.91 -16.32
CA ASN A 97 22.92 -18.05 -15.14
C ASN A 97 22.15 -16.76 -15.33
N ALA A 98 22.11 -16.14 -16.51
CA ALA A 98 21.25 -14.98 -16.77
C ALA A 98 19.77 -15.32 -16.46
N ILE A 99 19.27 -16.47 -16.93
CA ILE A 99 17.90 -16.93 -16.64
C ILE A 99 17.69 -17.23 -15.13
N LYS A 100 18.70 -17.77 -14.43
CA LYS A 100 18.61 -17.98 -12.98
C LYS A 100 18.70 -16.68 -12.18
N THR A 101 19.46 -15.70 -12.68
CA THR A 101 19.62 -14.39 -12.03
C THR A 101 18.35 -13.59 -12.18
N THR A 102 17.72 -13.58 -13.37
CA THR A 102 16.41 -12.94 -13.57
C THR A 102 15.35 -13.57 -12.67
N ALA A 103 15.31 -14.90 -12.53
CA ALA A 103 14.35 -15.56 -11.64
C ALA A 103 14.60 -15.25 -10.14
N ALA A 104 15.86 -15.10 -9.73
CA ALA A 104 16.21 -14.73 -8.35
C ALA A 104 15.94 -13.24 -8.07
N GLU A 105 16.20 -12.37 -9.03
CA GLU A 105 15.86 -10.94 -8.99
C GLU A 105 14.35 -10.76 -8.97
N GLU A 106 13.59 -11.44 -9.82
CA GLU A 106 12.12 -11.45 -9.82
C GLU A 106 11.57 -11.89 -8.46
N LYS A 107 12.12 -12.96 -7.87
CA LYS A 107 11.70 -13.42 -6.53
C LYS A 107 12.01 -12.39 -5.44
N THR A 108 13.13 -11.69 -5.54
CA THR A 108 13.52 -10.65 -4.59
C THR A 108 12.64 -9.41 -4.74
N THR A 109 12.35 -9.01 -5.97
CA THR A 109 11.42 -7.92 -6.29
C THR A 109 10.01 -8.25 -5.82
N ALA A 110 9.53 -9.48 -6.01
CA ALA A 110 8.23 -9.91 -5.52
C ALA A 110 8.15 -9.90 -3.99
N ALA A 111 9.18 -10.40 -3.30
CA ALA A 111 9.24 -10.36 -1.84
C ALA A 111 9.30 -8.91 -1.29
N TYR A 112 10.02 -8.03 -2.00
CA TYR A 112 10.08 -6.61 -1.68
C TYR A 112 8.71 -5.93 -1.85
N GLN A 113 8.04 -6.21 -2.97
CA GLN A 113 6.70 -5.70 -3.26
C GLN A 113 5.69 -6.17 -2.19
N GLU A 114 5.73 -7.44 -1.80
CA GLU A 114 4.86 -7.97 -0.74
C GLU A 114 5.10 -7.26 0.61
N LEU A 115 6.37 -7.04 0.97
CA LEU A 115 6.74 -6.32 2.20
C LEU A 115 6.28 -4.85 2.15
N PHE A 116 6.40 -4.23 0.98
CA PHE A 116 5.94 -2.87 0.74
C PHE A 116 4.42 -2.75 0.92
N GLU A 117 3.65 -3.61 0.25
CA GLU A 117 2.18 -3.67 0.38
C GLU A 117 1.73 -4.02 1.81
N LEU A 118 2.47 -4.89 2.51
CA LEU A 118 2.21 -5.18 3.92
C LEU A 118 2.40 -3.94 4.80
N THR A 119 3.41 -3.14 4.50
CA THR A 119 3.70 -1.90 5.23
C THR A 119 2.63 -0.84 4.94
N GLN A 120 2.21 -0.69 3.69
CA GLN A 120 1.07 0.16 3.31
C GLN A 120 -0.21 -0.25 4.05
N ARG A 121 -0.56 -1.54 4.06
CA ARG A 121 -1.74 -2.06 4.79
C ARG A 121 -1.67 -1.80 6.29
N LYS A 122 -0.48 -1.94 6.90
CA LYS A 122 -0.27 -1.60 8.32
C LYS A 122 -0.46 -0.10 8.56
N PHE A 123 0.09 0.75 7.71
CA PHE A 123 -0.05 2.20 7.81
C PHE A 123 -1.51 2.63 7.68
N LEU A 124 -2.23 2.14 6.65
CA LEU A 124 -3.66 2.43 6.46
C LEU A 124 -4.51 1.96 7.65
N ARG A 125 -4.20 0.81 8.26
CA ARG A 125 -4.90 0.35 9.47
C ARG A 125 -4.70 1.31 10.64
N VAL A 126 -3.47 1.79 10.84
CA VAL A 126 -3.15 2.74 11.91
C VAL A 126 -3.87 4.08 11.69
N THR A 127 -3.81 4.63 10.48
CA THR A 127 -4.50 5.90 10.16
C THR A 127 -6.02 5.77 10.20
N SER A 128 -6.57 4.62 9.81
CA SER A 128 -7.99 4.32 9.99
C SER A 128 -8.37 4.34 11.46
N GLY A 129 -7.58 3.66 12.32
CA GLY A 129 -7.80 3.70 13.77
C GLY A 129 -7.73 5.10 14.35
N PHE A 130 -6.83 5.95 13.85
CA PHE A 130 -6.80 7.36 14.24
C PHE A 130 -8.10 8.08 13.85
N ALA A 131 -8.52 7.97 12.60
CA ALA A 131 -9.74 8.61 12.10
C ALA A 131 -10.99 8.16 12.88
N ASP A 132 -11.09 6.87 13.19
CA ASP A 132 -12.22 6.29 13.94
C ASP A 132 -12.28 6.85 15.37
N THR A 133 -11.14 7.08 16.03
CA THR A 133 -11.11 7.67 17.39
C THR A 133 -11.43 9.17 17.44
N MET A 134 -11.41 9.87 16.31
CA MET A 134 -11.68 11.32 16.29
C MET A 134 -13.17 11.66 16.31
N ASN A 135 -14.07 10.66 16.26
CA ASN A 135 -15.52 10.85 16.08
C ASN A 135 -15.85 11.84 14.94
N ALA A 136 -14.96 11.93 13.95
CA ALA A 136 -15.08 12.86 12.85
C ALA A 136 -15.99 12.27 11.77
N ARG A 137 -16.56 13.14 10.92
CA ARG A 137 -17.30 12.70 9.74
C ARG A 137 -16.44 11.74 8.92
N ALA A 138 -17.10 10.79 8.28
CA ALA A 138 -16.43 9.85 7.39
C ALA A 138 -15.79 10.65 6.24
N TYR A 139 -14.49 10.46 6.03
CA TYR A 139 -13.69 11.19 5.04
C TYR A 139 -12.47 10.33 4.67
N PRO A 140 -11.90 10.46 3.45
CA PRO A 140 -10.65 9.80 3.07
C PRO A 140 -9.56 9.92 4.13
N ARG A 141 -8.69 8.90 4.23
CA ARG A 141 -7.74 8.76 5.33
C ARG A 141 -6.28 8.91 4.93
N LEU A 142 -5.96 8.90 3.64
CA LEU A 142 -4.60 8.97 3.14
C LEU A 142 -4.34 10.29 2.41
N PHE A 143 -3.40 11.07 2.93
CA PHE A 143 -3.03 12.38 2.40
C PHE A 143 -1.52 12.46 2.23
N THR A 144 -1.07 13.05 1.14
CA THR A 144 0.35 13.24 0.83
C THR A 144 0.60 14.68 0.39
N LEU A 145 1.85 15.13 0.51
CA LEU A 145 2.30 16.36 -0.12
C LEU A 145 2.70 16.09 -1.58
N ASP A 146 2.57 17.11 -2.42
CA ASP A 146 3.14 17.15 -3.77
C ASP A 146 3.28 18.59 -4.28
N PHE A 147 3.98 18.78 -5.40
CA PHE A 147 3.94 20.03 -6.14
C PHE A 147 2.86 20.02 -7.22
N VAL A 148 2.28 21.20 -7.46
CA VAL A 148 1.36 21.43 -8.57
C VAL A 148 1.99 22.46 -9.48
N SER A 149 2.17 22.07 -10.74
CA SER A 149 2.53 23.03 -11.79
C SER A 149 1.32 23.91 -12.13
N GLU A 150 1.55 25.18 -12.45
CA GLU A 150 0.45 26.07 -12.90
C GLU A 150 -0.30 25.48 -14.11
N ASN A 151 0.38 24.70 -14.95
CA ASN A 151 -0.22 24.02 -16.08
C ASN A 151 -1.29 23.00 -15.67
N GLU A 152 -1.06 22.26 -14.58
CA GLU A 152 -2.03 21.29 -14.07
C GLU A 152 -3.27 22.01 -13.54
N LYS A 153 -3.10 23.18 -12.91
CA LYS A 153 -4.23 24.03 -12.52
C LYS A 153 -5.02 24.53 -13.72
N SER A 154 -4.33 25.03 -14.75
CA SER A 154 -4.99 25.48 -15.98
C SER A 154 -5.72 24.33 -16.67
N ALA A 155 -5.14 23.13 -16.71
CA ALA A 155 -5.79 21.96 -17.29
C ALA A 155 -7.03 21.52 -16.49
N GLN A 156 -6.96 21.53 -15.15
CA GLN A 156 -8.12 21.23 -14.29
C GLN A 156 -9.23 22.28 -14.41
N GLU A 157 -8.86 23.56 -14.49
CA GLU A 157 -9.82 24.64 -14.67
C GLU A 157 -10.48 24.59 -16.05
N LEU A 158 -9.71 24.30 -17.10
CA LEU A 158 -10.24 24.06 -18.44
C LEU A 158 -11.21 22.89 -18.47
N ALA A 159 -10.87 21.76 -17.83
CA ALA A 159 -11.76 20.61 -17.73
C ALA A 159 -13.06 20.93 -16.96
N ARG A 160 -13.01 21.81 -15.94
CA ARG A 160 -14.21 22.29 -15.24
C ARG A 160 -15.08 23.18 -16.12
N ILE A 161 -14.46 24.09 -16.88
CA ILE A 161 -15.17 24.96 -17.81
C ILE A 161 -15.85 24.10 -18.88
N GLU A 162 -15.14 23.15 -19.48
CA GLU A 162 -15.67 22.25 -20.50
C GLU A 162 -16.88 21.44 -19.99
N LEU A 163 -16.78 20.85 -18.79
CA LEU A 163 -17.89 20.14 -18.16
C LEU A 163 -19.09 21.06 -17.87
N ALA A 164 -18.85 22.28 -17.40
CA ALA A 164 -19.91 23.25 -17.15
C ALA A 164 -20.58 23.71 -18.46
N THR A 165 -19.81 23.87 -19.54
CA THR A 165 -20.33 24.17 -20.88
C THR A 165 -21.20 23.02 -21.40
N GLU A 166 -20.78 21.77 -21.22
CA GLU A 166 -21.55 20.60 -21.65
C GLU A 166 -22.86 20.46 -20.85
N MET A 167 -22.84 20.68 -19.53
CA MET A 167 -24.05 20.70 -18.70
C MET A 167 -25.01 21.84 -19.09
N ASN A 168 -24.48 23.01 -19.43
CA ASN A 168 -25.32 24.12 -19.90
C ASN A 168 -25.90 23.84 -21.29
N ALA A 169 -25.15 23.20 -22.19
CA ALA A 169 -25.63 22.78 -23.50
C ALA A 169 -26.76 21.73 -23.38
N GLN A 170 -26.65 20.78 -22.44
CA GLN A 170 -27.73 19.83 -22.15
C GLN A 170 -28.99 20.54 -21.63
N ARG A 171 -28.85 21.48 -20.69
CA ARG A 171 -29.98 22.29 -20.22
C ARG A 171 -30.61 23.14 -21.32
N GLN A 172 -29.80 23.66 -22.25
CA GLN A 172 -30.31 24.37 -23.42
C GLN A 172 -31.08 23.42 -24.35
N GLN A 173 -30.58 22.20 -24.61
CA GLN A 173 -31.32 21.21 -25.40
C GLN A 173 -32.64 20.80 -24.74
N GLU A 174 -32.70 20.65 -23.42
CA GLU A 174 -33.95 20.38 -22.69
C GLU A 174 -34.93 21.56 -22.82
N ASN A 175 -34.45 22.79 -22.62
CA ASN A 175 -35.28 23.99 -22.79
C ASN A 175 -35.72 24.20 -24.24
N ASP A 176 -34.87 23.86 -25.22
CA ASP A 176 -35.19 23.99 -26.64
C ASP A 176 -36.15 22.89 -27.11
N GLN A 177 -36.12 21.69 -26.52
CA GLN A 177 -37.17 20.68 -26.72
C GLN A 177 -38.53 21.14 -26.19
N ASP A 178 -38.56 21.76 -25.00
CA ASP A 178 -39.79 22.34 -24.46
C ASP A 178 -40.25 23.54 -25.31
N ARG A 179 -39.32 24.35 -25.83
CA ARG A 179 -39.64 25.44 -26.75
C ARG A 179 -40.03 24.95 -28.14
N ASP A 180 -39.56 23.82 -28.64
CA ASP A 180 -39.98 23.26 -29.93
C ASP A 180 -41.41 22.70 -29.84
N LEU A 181 -41.83 22.17 -28.68
CA LEU A 181 -43.24 21.83 -28.41
C LEU A 181 -44.14 23.08 -28.34
N GLU A 182 -43.64 24.18 -27.77
CA GLU A 182 -44.34 25.47 -27.73
C GLU A 182 -44.31 26.19 -29.09
N ALA A 183 -43.22 26.05 -29.85
CA ALA A 183 -43.01 26.64 -31.17
C ALA A 183 -43.73 25.86 -32.27
N GLU A 184 -44.01 24.56 -32.11
CA GLU A 184 -44.94 23.84 -32.99
C GLU A 184 -46.38 24.35 -32.82
N ARG A 185 -46.76 24.87 -31.63
CA ARG A 185 -48.02 25.63 -31.46
C ARG A 185 -47.99 27.03 -32.08
N GLN A 186 -46.82 27.66 -32.16
CA GLN A 186 -46.67 29.03 -32.68
C GLN A 186 -46.24 29.10 -34.16
N ARG A 187 -45.74 27.99 -34.76
CA ARG A 187 -45.40 27.88 -36.19
C ARG A 187 -46.62 27.87 -37.10
N ASP A 188 -47.81 27.56 -36.58
CA ASP A 188 -49.08 27.85 -37.26
C ASP A 188 -49.37 29.36 -37.36
N GLU A 189 -48.71 30.19 -36.55
CA GLU A 189 -48.96 31.64 -36.46
C GLU A 189 -47.83 32.51 -37.06
N GLN A 190 -46.63 31.93 -37.25
CA GLN A 190 -45.41 32.70 -37.56
C GLN A 190 -44.58 32.18 -38.74
N LEU A 191 -45.21 31.59 -39.76
CA LEU A 191 -44.61 31.41 -41.10
C LEU A 191 -44.58 32.71 -41.94
N ALA A 192 -44.77 33.88 -41.31
CA ALA A 192 -44.94 35.16 -41.98
C ALA A 192 -43.75 36.14 -41.88
N ARG A 193 -42.70 35.87 -41.09
CA ARG A 193 -41.64 36.88 -40.87
C ARG A 193 -40.23 36.30 -40.76
N GLU A 194 -39.62 36.21 -41.93
CA GLU A 194 -38.26 36.69 -42.24
C GLU A 194 -37.06 36.24 -41.40
N GLN A 195 -36.16 35.56 -42.11
CA GLN A 195 -34.73 35.44 -41.85
C GLN A 195 -34.00 36.76 -42.15
N LYS A 196 -33.10 37.19 -41.27
CA LYS A 196 -31.93 38.00 -41.67
C LYS A 196 -30.81 38.03 -40.63
N GLU A 197 -29.61 37.69 -41.11
CA GLU A 197 -28.25 38.17 -40.76
C GLU A 197 -27.81 38.02 -39.27
N ILE A 198 -26.58 37.62 -38.92
CA ILE A 198 -25.31 38.31 -39.18
C ILE A 198 -24.12 37.36 -38.88
N GLU A 199 -23.09 37.40 -39.74
CA GLU A 199 -21.71 36.94 -39.49
C GLU A 199 -20.80 38.13 -39.09
N HIS A 200 -19.88 37.91 -38.14
CA HIS A 200 -18.51 38.50 -38.06
C HIS A 200 -17.78 37.91 -36.83
N ALA A 201 -16.70 37.13 -36.96
CA ALA A 201 -15.27 37.43 -37.14
C ALA A 201 -14.60 38.15 -35.95
N ASP A 202 -13.53 37.54 -35.40
CA ASP A 202 -12.36 38.28 -34.93
C ASP A 202 -11.11 37.37 -34.79
N ASP A 203 -9.97 37.96 -35.15
CA ASP A 203 -8.63 37.39 -35.32
C ASP A 203 -7.68 38.16 -34.38
N GLU A 204 -7.06 37.50 -33.39
CA GLU A 204 -6.14 38.13 -32.44
C GLU A 204 -4.73 37.51 -32.40
N ARG A 205 -3.77 38.43 -32.38
CA ARG A 205 -2.31 38.29 -32.42
C ARG A 205 -1.72 37.59 -31.19
N LYS A 206 -0.71 36.74 -31.41
CA LYS A 206 0.16 36.16 -30.36
C LYS A 206 1.49 36.93 -30.21
N GLU A 207 1.68 37.59 -29.08
CA GLU A 207 2.99 38.06 -28.60
C GLU A 207 3.72 36.93 -27.83
N LYS A 208 5.03 36.81 -28.04
CA LYS A 208 5.90 35.80 -27.40
C LYS A 208 6.56 36.40 -26.16
N GLU A 209 6.02 36.13 -24.97
CA GLU A 209 6.71 36.42 -23.70
C GLU A 209 7.82 35.40 -23.38
N ALA A 210 8.91 35.88 -22.79
CA ALA A 210 10.04 35.08 -22.32
C ALA A 210 9.62 34.14 -21.16
N PRO A 211 10.26 32.96 -21.01
CA PRO A 211 9.84 31.94 -20.04
C PRO A 211 10.13 32.39 -18.61
N LYS A 212 9.12 32.94 -17.93
CA LYS A 212 9.12 33.15 -16.48
C LYS A 212 9.26 31.79 -15.80
N THR A 213 10.25 31.63 -14.93
CA THR A 213 10.48 30.42 -14.12
C THR A 213 9.23 30.20 -13.25
N LYS A 214 8.42 29.20 -13.61
CA LYS A 214 7.12 28.96 -12.95
C LYS A 214 7.36 28.52 -11.51
N VAL A 215 6.84 29.30 -10.55
CA VAL A 215 6.90 28.99 -9.12
C VAL A 215 5.95 27.83 -8.87
N LYS A 216 6.50 26.65 -8.52
CA LYS A 216 5.70 25.49 -8.12
C LYS A 216 5.10 25.76 -6.75
N LYS A 217 3.81 25.42 -6.58
CA LYS A 217 3.13 25.55 -5.28
C LYS A 217 2.99 24.17 -4.65
N LEU A 218 3.25 24.10 -3.36
CA LEU A 218 3.02 22.89 -2.57
C LEU A 218 1.52 22.68 -2.35
N CYS A 219 1.08 21.44 -2.42
CA CYS A 219 -0.31 21.04 -2.25
C CYS A 219 -0.44 19.75 -1.44
N ILE A 220 -1.66 19.44 -1.02
CA ILE A 220 -2.01 18.13 -0.48
C ILE A 220 -2.81 17.35 -1.52
N ARG A 221 -2.40 16.11 -1.79
CA ARG A 221 -3.16 15.15 -2.60
C ARG A 221 -3.78 14.08 -1.70
N THR A 222 -4.99 13.66 -2.03
CA THR A 222 -5.65 12.51 -1.42
C THR A 222 -5.30 11.25 -2.19
N LEU A 223 -5.05 10.14 -1.48
CA LEU A 223 -4.77 8.85 -2.10
C LEU A 223 -5.97 7.91 -2.03
N CYS A 224 -6.17 7.12 -3.08
CA CYS A 224 -7.07 5.99 -3.07
C CYS A 224 -6.62 4.94 -2.04
N GLU A 225 -7.54 4.40 -1.25
CA GLU A 225 -7.27 3.47 -0.15
C GLU A 225 -7.19 2.00 -0.60
N ASN A 226 -7.11 1.72 -1.91
CA ASN A 226 -6.93 0.34 -2.37
C ASN A 226 -5.60 -0.24 -1.86
N GLU A 227 -5.63 -1.44 -1.29
CA GLU A 227 -4.47 -2.04 -0.60
C GLU A 227 -3.34 -2.48 -1.54
N GLU A 228 -3.61 -2.63 -2.84
CA GLU A 228 -2.65 -3.14 -3.82
C GLU A 228 -1.83 -2.04 -4.50
N ASN A 229 -2.39 -0.83 -4.64
CA ASN A 229 -1.66 0.28 -5.26
C ASN A 229 -2.30 1.64 -4.93
N TRP A 230 -1.66 2.39 -4.03
CA TRP A 230 -2.05 3.77 -3.75
C TRP A 230 -1.75 4.65 -4.94
N HIS A 231 -2.69 5.53 -5.29
CA HIS A 231 -2.53 6.56 -6.31
C HIS A 231 -3.37 7.77 -5.96
N THR A 232 -2.99 8.90 -6.53
CA THR A 232 -3.66 10.18 -6.29
C THR A 232 -5.06 10.18 -6.88
N ALA A 233 -6.02 10.74 -6.15
CA ALA A 233 -7.38 10.92 -6.60
C ALA A 233 -7.80 12.39 -6.47
N GLY A 234 -8.56 12.85 -7.46
CA GLY A 234 -9.16 14.19 -7.48
C GLY A 234 -8.17 15.33 -7.65
N SER A 235 -8.67 16.55 -7.44
CA SER A 235 -7.88 17.77 -7.48
C SER A 235 -7.10 17.95 -6.17
N PRO A 236 -5.84 18.44 -6.24
CA PRO A 236 -5.05 18.76 -5.07
C PRO A 236 -5.67 19.91 -4.25
N PHE A 237 -5.46 19.88 -2.93
CA PHE A 237 -5.81 20.97 -2.03
C PHE A 237 -4.64 21.95 -1.91
N GLU A 238 -4.89 23.22 -2.22
CA GLU A 238 -3.93 24.29 -2.00
C GLU A 238 -3.85 24.62 -0.51
N ILE A 239 -2.63 24.69 0.01
CA ILE A 239 -2.40 24.86 1.44
C ILE A 239 -1.38 25.96 1.73
N SER A 240 -1.52 26.60 2.89
CA SER A 240 -0.48 27.46 3.42
C SER A 240 0.66 26.59 3.97
N GLU A 241 1.76 26.56 3.22
CA GLU A 241 2.90 25.65 3.42
C GLU A 241 3.38 25.61 4.89
N GLN A 242 3.61 26.77 5.50
CA GLN A 242 4.31 26.85 6.77
C GLN A 242 3.53 26.22 7.93
N ILE A 243 2.23 26.49 8.03
CA ILE A 243 1.41 26.07 9.16
C ILE A 243 1.12 24.58 9.08
N ILE A 244 0.83 24.07 7.88
CA ILE A 244 0.50 22.66 7.69
C ILE A 244 1.74 21.79 7.94
N ILE A 245 2.89 22.15 7.40
CA ILE A 245 4.11 21.36 7.60
C ILE A 245 4.46 21.31 9.10
N GLN A 246 4.42 22.44 9.81
CA GLN A 246 4.79 22.47 11.24
C GLN A 246 3.96 21.54 12.12
N ASN A 247 2.65 21.45 11.86
CA ASN A 247 1.73 20.63 12.66
C ASN A 247 1.58 19.20 12.12
N SER A 248 1.88 18.96 10.84
CA SER A 248 1.61 17.70 10.14
C SER A 248 2.89 16.91 9.78
N ALA A 249 4.09 17.46 10.07
CA ALA A 249 5.37 16.90 9.63
C ALA A 249 5.58 15.44 10.03
N LEU A 250 5.15 15.03 11.22
CA LEU A 250 5.41 13.66 11.69
C LEU A 250 4.58 12.62 10.93
N TYR A 251 3.31 12.92 10.63
CA TYR A 251 2.51 12.09 9.72
C TYR A 251 3.06 12.11 8.30
N LEU A 252 3.37 13.30 7.78
CA LEU A 252 3.87 13.50 6.42
C LEU A 252 5.20 12.79 6.19
N SER A 253 6.18 12.91 7.08
CA SER A 253 7.45 12.19 7.02
C SER A 253 7.24 10.68 6.86
N ARG A 254 6.32 10.10 7.64
CA ARG A 254 6.04 8.65 7.60
C ARG A 254 5.40 8.22 6.28
N ILE A 255 4.39 8.94 5.80
CA ILE A 255 3.77 8.56 4.52
C ILE A 255 4.73 8.79 3.36
N MET A 256 5.48 9.90 3.34
CA MET A 256 6.46 10.19 2.29
C MET A 256 7.58 9.15 2.23
N LEU A 257 8.00 8.61 3.38
CA LEU A 257 8.98 7.51 3.42
C LEU A 257 8.44 6.24 2.73
N LEU A 258 7.16 5.94 2.90
CA LEU A 258 6.50 4.84 2.19
C LEU A 258 6.41 5.15 0.69
N LEU A 259 5.91 6.33 0.34
CA LEU A 259 5.71 6.68 -1.07
C LEU A 259 7.02 6.80 -1.86
N LYS A 260 8.15 7.08 -1.21
CA LYS A 260 9.47 7.07 -1.86
C LYS A 260 9.85 5.73 -2.49
N GLN A 261 9.24 4.64 -2.04
CA GLN A 261 9.42 3.30 -2.61
C GLN A 261 8.31 2.90 -3.60
N SER A 262 7.30 3.76 -3.78
CA SER A 262 6.21 3.55 -4.74
C SER A 262 6.57 4.10 -6.12
N ASP A 263 5.88 3.60 -7.15
CA ASP A 263 5.98 4.12 -8.51
C ASP A 263 5.11 5.37 -8.74
N LEU A 264 4.71 6.08 -7.68
CA LEU A 264 3.85 7.25 -7.84
C LEU A 264 4.61 8.42 -8.45
N PRO A 265 4.06 9.04 -9.51
CA PRO A 265 4.71 10.17 -10.19
C PRO A 265 4.48 11.48 -9.42
N LEU A 266 4.82 11.51 -8.13
CA LEU A 266 4.78 12.72 -7.31
C LEU A 266 6.04 13.53 -7.54
N GLU A 267 5.89 14.78 -7.98
CA GLU A 267 7.00 15.66 -8.29
C GLU A 267 7.85 15.96 -7.05
N ILE A 268 7.25 15.98 -5.86
CA ILE A 268 7.99 16.13 -4.59
C ILE A 268 8.96 14.95 -4.31
N LEU A 269 8.74 13.78 -4.90
CA LEU A 269 9.60 12.61 -4.72
C LEU A 269 10.76 12.58 -5.72
N THR A 270 10.59 13.20 -6.89
CA THR A 270 11.53 13.08 -8.02
C THR A 270 12.36 14.35 -8.26
N SER A 271 11.91 15.51 -7.80
CA SER A 271 12.56 16.80 -8.03
C SER A 271 13.59 17.16 -6.95
N LYS A 272 14.58 17.99 -7.32
CA LYS A 272 15.57 18.52 -6.36
C LYS A 272 14.93 19.42 -5.31
N GLU A 273 13.94 20.20 -5.72
CA GLU A 273 13.13 21.02 -4.82
C GLU A 273 12.37 20.13 -3.82
N GLY A 274 11.87 18.99 -4.30
CA GLY A 274 11.19 17.99 -3.48
C GLY A 274 12.10 17.37 -2.42
N GLU A 275 13.35 17.05 -2.77
CA GLU A 275 14.34 16.56 -1.80
C GLU A 275 14.64 17.58 -0.69
N ILE A 276 14.64 18.88 -1.01
CA ILE A 276 14.83 19.96 -0.03
C ILE A 276 13.62 20.01 0.92
N GLU A 277 12.41 20.00 0.39
CA GLU A 277 11.18 20.02 1.22
C GLU A 277 11.04 18.76 2.07
N LEU A 278 11.36 17.58 1.54
CA LEU A 278 11.37 16.33 2.31
C LEU A 278 12.40 16.37 3.45
N ARG A 279 13.56 16.99 3.24
CA ARG A 279 14.56 17.19 4.31
C ARG A 279 14.02 18.09 5.41
N LYS A 280 13.41 19.22 5.03
CA LYS A 280 12.76 20.16 5.96
C LYS A 280 11.65 19.49 6.77
N ILE A 281 10.79 18.68 6.13
CA ILE A 281 9.75 17.89 6.82
C ILE A 281 10.38 16.94 7.83
N ASN A 282 11.48 16.25 7.47
CA ASN A 282 12.16 15.33 8.38
C ASN A 282 12.85 16.04 9.56
N GLU A 283 13.43 17.22 9.34
CA GLU A 283 14.01 18.04 10.41
C GLU A 283 12.94 18.50 11.41
N ILE A 284 11.78 18.94 10.91
CA ILE A 284 10.64 19.32 11.74
C ILE A 284 10.06 18.08 12.46
N SER A 285 9.94 16.93 11.78
CA SER A 285 9.42 15.71 12.41
C SER A 285 10.32 15.18 13.53
N ASN A 286 11.63 15.40 13.45
CA ASN A 286 12.58 14.99 14.48
C ASN A 286 12.64 15.95 15.67
N SER A 287 12.15 17.18 15.52
CA SER A 287 12.17 18.22 16.56
C SER A 287 10.82 18.45 17.24
N THR A 288 9.73 17.99 16.61
CA THR A 288 8.37 18.15 17.16
C THR A 288 8.08 17.16 18.28
N THR A 289 7.30 17.59 19.27
CA THR A 289 6.75 16.77 20.34
C THR A 289 5.32 16.28 20.05
N ILE A 290 4.74 16.69 18.92
CA ILE A 290 3.38 16.34 18.54
C ILE A 290 3.31 14.85 18.21
N GLU A 291 2.36 14.14 18.79
CA GLU A 291 2.14 12.72 18.45
C GLU A 291 1.65 12.57 17.01
N VAL A 292 1.96 11.42 16.40
CA VAL A 292 1.58 11.12 15.00
C VAL A 292 0.07 11.21 14.81
N LYS A 293 -0.70 10.80 15.81
CA LYS A 293 -2.16 10.83 15.82
C LYS A 293 -2.67 12.26 15.73
N ASP A 294 -2.13 13.16 16.53
CA ASP A 294 -2.52 14.58 16.55
C ASP A 294 -2.05 15.30 15.29
N SER A 295 -0.85 14.96 14.82
CA SER A 295 -0.30 15.45 13.55
C SER A 295 -1.20 15.09 12.37
N TYR A 296 -1.71 13.85 12.34
CA TYR A 296 -2.70 13.39 11.37
C TYR A 296 -4.07 14.06 11.55
N ALA A 297 -4.54 14.20 12.80
CA ALA A 297 -5.83 14.84 13.11
C ALA A 297 -5.89 16.26 12.58
N TYR A 298 -4.82 17.02 12.82
CA TYR A 298 -4.67 18.38 12.35
C TYR A 298 -4.77 18.46 10.83
N LEU A 299 -3.94 17.69 10.12
CA LEU A 299 -3.93 17.67 8.66
C LEU A 299 -5.30 17.33 8.08
N ARG A 300 -5.91 16.26 8.60
CA ARG A 300 -7.23 15.78 8.13
C ARG A 300 -8.30 16.85 8.33
N ARG A 301 -8.29 17.56 9.46
CA ARG A 301 -9.21 18.66 9.73
C ARG A 301 -9.03 19.82 8.73
N CYS A 302 -7.79 20.25 8.49
CA CYS A 302 -7.51 21.29 7.49
C CYS A 302 -8.05 20.93 6.11
N ILE A 303 -7.86 19.69 5.66
CA ILE A 303 -8.35 19.23 4.36
C ILE A 303 -9.88 19.21 4.32
N MET A 304 -10.52 18.72 5.40
CA MET A 304 -11.97 18.73 5.52
C MET A 304 -12.56 20.14 5.49
N ASP A 305 -11.88 21.11 6.12
CA ASP A 305 -12.29 22.51 6.13
C ASP A 305 -12.11 23.17 4.75
N CYS A 306 -11.17 22.67 3.92
CA CYS A 306 -11.02 23.09 2.52
C CYS A 306 -12.03 22.44 1.56
N ASP A 307 -12.57 21.27 1.89
CA ASP A 307 -13.52 20.53 1.07
C ASP A 307 -14.99 20.84 1.44
N LEU A 308 -15.38 22.09 1.20
CA LEU A 308 -16.72 22.61 1.55
C LEU A 308 -17.86 21.92 0.80
N GLU A 309 -17.59 21.45 -0.41
CA GLU A 309 -18.56 20.76 -1.27
C GLU A 309 -18.63 19.25 -1.01
N GLU A 310 -17.85 18.74 -0.05
CA GLU A 310 -17.76 17.30 0.26
C GLU A 310 -17.46 16.46 -0.98
N LYS A 311 -16.53 16.93 -1.83
CA LYS A 311 -16.15 16.22 -3.05
C LYS A 311 -15.35 14.97 -2.73
N TYR A 312 -14.72 14.89 -1.55
CA TYR A 312 -13.85 13.80 -1.12
C TYR A 312 -12.74 13.48 -2.13
N SER A 313 -12.29 14.51 -2.88
CA SER A 313 -11.37 14.33 -4.02
C SER A 313 -11.87 13.32 -5.07
N GLY A 314 -13.18 13.22 -5.27
CA GLY A 314 -13.81 12.26 -6.19
C GLY A 314 -13.79 10.80 -5.72
N LEU A 315 -13.25 10.53 -4.52
CA LEU A 315 -13.30 9.20 -3.92
C LEU A 315 -14.71 8.90 -3.42
N LYS A 316 -15.10 7.63 -3.45
CA LYS A 316 -16.36 7.17 -2.88
C LYS A 316 -16.12 6.02 -1.90
N GLN A 317 -16.95 5.96 -0.86
CA GLN A 317 -16.93 4.84 0.07
C GLN A 317 -17.41 3.57 -0.60
N CYS A 318 -16.62 2.52 -0.48
CA CYS A 318 -16.90 1.22 -1.07
C CYS A 318 -16.72 0.13 -0.03
N LEU A 319 -17.70 -0.78 0.04
CA LEU A 319 -17.61 -2.01 0.81
C LEU A 319 -16.86 -3.05 -0.02
N MET A 320 -15.70 -3.46 0.48
CA MET A 320 -14.86 -4.49 -0.12
C MET A 320 -15.41 -5.90 0.18
N PRO A 321 -15.01 -6.92 -0.60
CA PRO A 321 -15.36 -8.33 -0.31
C PRO A 321 -14.89 -8.82 1.06
N SER A 322 -13.88 -8.16 1.64
CA SER A 322 -13.38 -8.41 2.98
C SER A 322 -14.27 -7.86 4.10
N GLY A 323 -15.32 -7.10 3.76
CA GLY A 323 -16.20 -6.39 4.70
C GLY A 323 -15.65 -5.04 5.16
N LYS A 324 -14.47 -4.62 4.70
CA LYS A 324 -13.91 -3.29 4.99
C LYS A 324 -14.58 -2.21 4.14
N VAL A 325 -14.76 -1.03 4.71
CA VAL A 325 -15.16 0.17 3.97
C VAL A 325 -13.93 1.03 3.69
N LEU A 326 -13.66 1.27 2.40
CA LEU A 326 -12.50 2.03 1.90
C LEU A 326 -12.95 3.17 0.99
N TRP A 327 -12.14 4.23 0.91
CA TRP A 327 -12.33 5.32 -0.05
C TRP A 327 -11.61 5.01 -1.37
N LEU A 328 -12.37 4.72 -2.42
CA LEU A 328 -11.84 4.27 -3.70
C LEU A 328 -12.09 5.26 -4.83
N CYS A 329 -11.13 5.36 -5.74
CA CYS A 329 -11.28 6.10 -7.00
C CYS A 329 -12.22 5.37 -7.97
N GLU A 330 -12.61 6.04 -9.04
CA GLU A 330 -13.53 5.48 -10.05
C GLU A 330 -13.03 4.17 -10.68
N GLN A 331 -11.71 4.05 -10.91
CA GLN A 331 -11.13 2.83 -11.46
C GLN A 331 -11.33 1.62 -10.52
N HIS A 332 -11.11 1.82 -9.22
CA HIS A 332 -11.22 0.75 -8.22
C HIS A 332 -12.68 0.47 -7.80
N GLN A 333 -13.57 1.44 -7.96
CA GLN A 333 -15.02 1.25 -7.80
C GLN A 333 -15.58 0.19 -8.78
N LYS A 334 -14.97 0.05 -9.97
CA LYS A 334 -15.39 -0.89 -11.02
C LYS A 334 -14.88 -2.32 -10.82
N GLN A 335 -14.06 -2.58 -9.79
CA GLN A 335 -13.57 -3.92 -9.51
C GLN A 335 -14.71 -4.87 -9.10
N PRO A 336 -14.61 -6.17 -9.43
CA PRO A 336 -15.66 -7.13 -9.13
C PRO A 336 -15.89 -7.22 -7.62
N ARG A 337 -17.17 -7.29 -7.22
CA ARG A 337 -17.62 -7.43 -5.82
C ARG A 337 -17.34 -6.21 -4.92
N VAL A 338 -16.88 -5.10 -5.48
CA VAL A 338 -16.87 -3.81 -4.78
C VAL A 338 -18.27 -3.23 -4.83
N VAL A 339 -18.84 -2.91 -3.66
CA VAL A 339 -20.19 -2.34 -3.56
C VAL A 339 -20.07 -0.90 -3.10
N LEU A 340 -20.59 0.04 -3.91
CA LEU A 340 -20.65 1.44 -3.53
C LEU A 340 -21.57 1.62 -2.32
N VAL A 341 -21.09 2.29 -1.28
CA VAL A 341 -21.92 2.62 -0.10
C VAL A 341 -22.73 3.86 -0.46
N THR A 342 -23.88 3.65 -1.11
CA THR A 342 -24.82 4.72 -1.47
C THR A 342 -25.70 5.03 -0.27
N GLY A 343 -25.28 6.02 0.52
CA GLY A 343 -26.06 6.50 1.65
C GLY A 343 -25.15 7.22 2.62
N SER A 344 -25.45 8.49 2.88
CA SER A 344 -24.87 9.18 4.02
C SER A 344 -25.38 8.47 5.27
N LEU A 345 -24.65 7.46 5.72
CA LEU A 345 -24.78 6.88 7.06
C LEU A 345 -24.22 7.89 8.09
N GLY A 346 -24.58 9.17 7.92
CA GLY A 346 -24.36 10.25 8.87
C GLY A 346 -25.18 10.08 10.15
N GLY A 347 -25.99 9.03 10.23
CA GLY A 347 -26.47 8.50 11.49
C GLY A 347 -25.31 7.83 12.22
N SER A 348 -24.65 8.60 13.08
CA SER A 348 -23.80 8.15 14.19
C SER A 348 -23.68 6.63 14.27
N TYR A 349 -22.60 6.07 13.72
CA TYR A 349 -22.12 4.76 14.14
C TYR A 349 -21.53 4.89 15.56
N ASN A 350 -22.35 5.34 16.52
CA ASN A 350 -22.27 4.87 17.89
C ASN A 350 -22.60 3.38 17.86
N HIS A 351 -21.61 2.61 17.42
CA HIS A 351 -21.41 1.19 17.61
C HIS A 351 -22.52 0.45 18.41
N PRO A 352 -23.67 0.05 17.81
CA PRO A 352 -24.54 -0.97 18.43
C PRO A 352 -23.94 -2.38 18.25
N GLN A 353 -22.91 -2.53 17.40
CA GLN A 353 -22.27 -3.82 17.14
C GLN A 353 -21.51 -4.43 18.34
N ALA A 354 -21.32 -3.70 19.44
CA ALA A 354 -20.77 -4.29 20.65
C ALA A 354 -21.85 -5.09 21.40
N GLU A 355 -23.10 -4.66 21.34
CA GLU A 355 -24.23 -5.38 21.93
C GLU A 355 -24.67 -6.55 21.03
N GLU A 356 -24.69 -6.39 19.70
CA GLU A 356 -25.09 -7.49 18.81
C GLU A 356 -24.04 -8.62 18.74
N LYS A 357 -22.74 -8.26 18.78
CA LYS A 357 -21.67 -9.26 18.99
C LYS A 357 -21.71 -9.84 20.41
N SER A 358 -22.13 -9.07 21.41
CA SER A 358 -22.35 -9.58 22.78
C SER A 358 -23.54 -10.54 22.84
N GLU A 359 -24.62 -10.33 22.07
CA GLU A 359 -25.74 -11.27 22.00
C GLU A 359 -25.38 -12.54 21.25
N ILE A 360 -24.66 -12.45 20.12
CA ILE A 360 -24.18 -13.63 19.40
C ILE A 360 -23.17 -14.41 20.25
N VAL A 361 -22.26 -13.73 20.96
CA VAL A 361 -21.32 -14.37 21.89
C VAL A 361 -22.05 -14.96 23.10
N LYS A 362 -23.04 -14.27 23.68
CA LYS A 362 -23.89 -14.81 24.76
C LYS A 362 -24.71 -16.01 24.28
N ALA A 363 -25.20 -15.99 23.05
CA ALA A 363 -25.93 -17.11 22.43
C ALA A 363 -25.00 -18.31 22.21
N LEU A 364 -23.77 -18.08 21.75
CA LEU A 364 -22.75 -19.13 21.57
C LEU A 364 -22.26 -19.70 22.91
N VAL A 365 -22.11 -18.87 23.94
CA VAL A 365 -21.78 -19.31 25.30
C VAL A 365 -22.93 -20.14 25.87
N LYS A 366 -24.18 -19.69 25.78
CA LYS A 366 -25.37 -20.47 26.17
C LYS A 366 -25.50 -21.78 25.39
N LEU A 367 -25.15 -21.80 24.10
CA LEU A 367 -25.15 -23.02 23.30
C LEU A 367 -24.08 -24.00 23.80
N ASN A 368 -22.87 -23.52 24.09
CA ASN A 368 -21.80 -24.33 24.66
C ASN A 368 -22.14 -24.86 26.06
N GLU A 369 -22.80 -24.06 26.90
CA GLU A 369 -23.30 -24.49 28.21
C GLU A 369 -24.38 -25.58 28.07
N ARG A 370 -25.30 -25.47 27.11
CA ARG A 370 -26.29 -26.52 26.81
C ARG A 370 -25.65 -27.81 26.28
N ILE A 371 -24.59 -27.69 25.48
CA ILE A 371 -23.79 -28.84 25.00
C ILE A 371 -23.07 -29.50 26.19
N ALA A 372 -22.45 -28.72 27.07
CA ALA A 372 -21.75 -29.22 28.26
C ALA A 372 -22.70 -29.91 29.25
N ASN A 373 -23.95 -29.44 29.34
CA ASN A 373 -24.97 -29.99 30.24
C ASN A 373 -25.83 -31.11 29.61
N ASN A 374 -25.53 -31.56 28.38
CA ASN A 374 -26.30 -32.59 27.67
C ASN A 374 -27.80 -32.25 27.48
N GLU A 375 -28.16 -30.98 27.36
CA GLU A 375 -29.56 -30.53 27.24
C GLU A 375 -30.08 -30.42 25.79
N LEU A 376 -29.37 -30.99 24.81
CA LEU A 376 -29.84 -30.97 23.43
C LEU A 376 -30.96 -32.00 23.21
N PRO A 377 -32.14 -31.59 22.70
CA PRO A 377 -33.16 -32.55 22.29
C PRO A 377 -32.63 -33.41 21.13
N PRO A 378 -32.94 -34.71 21.09
CA PRO A 378 -32.48 -35.59 20.03
C PRO A 378 -33.01 -35.10 18.66
N PRO A 379 -32.18 -35.14 17.60
CA PRO A 379 -32.59 -34.70 16.28
C PRO A 379 -33.69 -35.63 15.75
N THR A 380 -34.91 -35.10 15.62
CA THR A 380 -36.02 -35.78 14.95
C THR A 380 -35.90 -35.55 13.44
N LEU A 381 -35.15 -36.42 12.77
CA LEU A 381 -35.13 -36.51 11.31
C LEU A 381 -36.43 -37.16 10.82
N LYS A 382 -37.38 -36.33 10.34
CA LYS A 382 -38.45 -36.81 9.45
C LYS A 382 -37.91 -36.89 8.03
N ILE A 383 -37.48 -38.09 7.64
CA ILE A 383 -37.19 -38.43 6.24
C ILE A 383 -38.50 -38.94 5.62
N SER A 384 -39.16 -38.11 4.82
CA SER A 384 -40.23 -38.57 3.94
C SER A 384 -39.65 -38.98 2.58
N ASN A 385 -40.03 -40.18 2.17
CA ASN A 385 -39.66 -40.90 0.95
C ASN A 385 -39.74 -40.05 -0.33
N ILE A 386 -38.68 -40.11 -1.14
CA ILE A 386 -38.76 -39.81 -2.58
C ILE A 386 -38.36 -41.08 -3.33
N GLU A 387 -39.35 -41.58 -4.08
CA GLU A 387 -39.26 -42.76 -4.92
C GLU A 387 -38.31 -42.59 -6.11
N SER A 388 -37.70 -43.72 -6.40
CA SER A 388 -36.78 -44.07 -7.47
C SER A 388 -37.30 -43.85 -8.89
N ALA A 389 -36.47 -43.20 -9.73
CA ALA A 389 -36.48 -43.37 -11.17
C ALA A 389 -35.11 -43.87 -11.66
N ARG A 390 -35.14 -45.08 -12.23
CA ARG A 390 -34.04 -45.83 -12.85
C ARG A 390 -33.49 -45.11 -14.09
N ARG A 391 -32.18 -45.25 -14.36
CA ARG A 391 -31.58 -45.46 -15.70
C ARG A 391 -30.09 -45.87 -15.59
N PRO A 392 -29.51 -46.49 -16.64
CA PRO A 392 -28.67 -47.67 -16.49
C PRO A 392 -27.16 -47.44 -16.55
N SER A 393 -26.47 -48.45 -16.03
CA SER A 393 -25.04 -48.72 -16.06
C SER A 393 -24.48 -48.94 -17.46
N THR A 394 -23.30 -48.38 -17.72
CA THR A 394 -22.32 -48.95 -18.65
C THR A 394 -20.97 -49.08 -17.95
N ASP A 395 -20.54 -50.34 -17.87
CA ASP A 395 -19.22 -50.80 -17.46
C ASP A 395 -18.06 -50.15 -18.21
N ARG A 396 -16.96 -49.84 -17.50
CA ARG A 396 -15.61 -50.19 -17.94
C ARG A 396 -14.55 -50.12 -16.82
N LYS A 397 -14.25 -51.30 -16.30
CA LYS A 397 -12.91 -51.89 -16.00
C LYS A 397 -11.78 -50.97 -15.53
N SER A 398 -11.53 -51.06 -14.23
CA SER A 398 -10.28 -51.53 -13.60
C SER A 398 -8.94 -51.36 -14.33
N HIS A 399 -8.02 -50.59 -13.74
CA HIS A 399 -6.64 -51.05 -13.59
C HIS A 399 -6.10 -50.75 -12.19
N SER A 400 -5.48 -51.80 -11.65
CA SER A 400 -4.85 -51.92 -10.35
C SER A 400 -3.34 -51.76 -10.51
N SER A 401 -2.69 -51.03 -9.60
CA SER A 401 -1.30 -51.24 -9.17
C SER A 401 -1.03 -50.32 -7.97
N ARG A 402 -1.04 -50.85 -6.74
CA ARG A 402 0.09 -51.42 -5.99
C ARG A 402 1.18 -50.41 -5.57
N HIS A 403 1.25 -50.26 -4.24
CA HIS A 403 2.45 -50.13 -3.39
C HIS A 403 3.47 -49.02 -3.65
N ARG A 404 3.60 -48.11 -2.68
CA ARG A 404 4.72 -48.16 -1.72
C ARG A 404 4.46 -47.27 -0.50
N SER A 405 4.38 -47.92 0.63
CA SER A 405 4.37 -47.33 1.97
C SER A 405 5.81 -46.93 2.33
N HIS A 406 6.08 -45.64 2.49
CA HIS A 406 7.27 -45.19 3.22
C HIS A 406 6.86 -44.83 4.64
N ARG A 407 7.34 -45.64 5.59
CA ARG A 407 7.41 -45.29 7.02
C ARG A 407 8.31 -44.06 7.15
N LEU A 408 7.76 -42.95 7.63
CA LEU A 408 8.53 -41.88 8.24
C LEU A 408 8.42 -42.05 9.75
N SER A 409 9.59 -42.16 10.38
CA SER A 409 9.80 -42.31 11.81
C SER A 409 9.31 -41.06 12.55
N GLN A 410 8.52 -41.29 13.60
CA GLN A 410 8.25 -40.34 14.67
C GLN A 410 9.54 -40.11 15.47
N GLN A 411 10.19 -38.97 15.25
CA GLN A 411 11.10 -38.33 16.19
C GLN A 411 11.38 -36.95 15.61
N ASP A 412 10.68 -35.93 16.14
CA ASP A 412 11.03 -34.49 16.14
C ASP A 412 9.79 -33.65 16.50
N PHE A 413 9.12 -34.02 17.59
CA PHE A 413 7.90 -33.36 18.06
C PHE A 413 8.03 -32.93 19.53
N LEU A 414 9.16 -32.34 19.93
CA LEU A 414 9.35 -31.78 21.28
C LEU A 414 10.40 -30.65 21.29
N MET A 415 10.18 -29.56 20.54
CA MET A 415 10.90 -28.28 20.81
C MET A 415 10.26 -27.05 20.12
N VAL A 416 8.94 -26.84 20.23
CA VAL A 416 8.30 -25.57 19.79
C VAL A 416 7.21 -25.11 20.77
N LYS A 417 7.52 -25.09 22.07
CA LYS A 417 6.68 -24.45 23.10
C LYS A 417 7.54 -23.80 24.18
N SER A 418 8.36 -22.82 23.81
CA SER A 418 8.91 -21.83 24.75
C SER A 418 9.58 -20.69 23.99
N GLN A 419 8.79 -19.73 23.50
CA GLN A 419 9.20 -18.34 23.19
C GLN A 419 8.04 -17.60 22.52
N ARG A 420 7.04 -17.26 23.33
CA ARG A 420 6.07 -16.19 23.03
C ARG A 420 5.79 -15.45 24.32
N GLN A 421 6.75 -14.65 24.73
CA GLN A 421 6.59 -13.51 25.64
C GLN A 421 7.83 -12.64 25.45
N SER A 422 7.64 -11.32 25.45
CA SER A 422 8.65 -10.25 25.27
C SER A 422 8.84 -9.73 23.84
N ILE A 423 7.80 -9.11 23.28
CA ILE A 423 7.95 -7.89 22.46
C ILE A 423 6.78 -6.95 22.81
N LEU A 424 7.04 -6.02 23.72
CA LEU A 424 6.26 -4.80 23.96
C LEU A 424 7.25 -3.79 24.56
N LEU A 425 7.80 -2.96 23.67
CA LEU A 425 8.14 -1.55 23.85
C LEU A 425 8.53 -0.99 22.47
#